data_AF-A0A5K3EQ34-F1
#
_entry.id   AF-A0A5K3EQ34-F1
#
_cell.length_a   1.000
_cell.length_b   1.000
_cell.length_c   1.000
_cell.angle_alpha   90.00
_cell.angle_beta   90.00
_cell.angle_gamma   90.00
#
_symmetry.space_group_name_H-M   'P 1'
#
loop_
_entity.id
_entity.type
_entity.pdbx_description
1 polymer ?
#
loop_
_entity_poly.entity_id
_entity_poly.type
_entity_poly.pdbx_seq_one_letter_code
_entity_poly.pdbx_strand_id
1 'polypeptide(L)'
;MLAKGIEIADENVPRLCEAVWSVQVSHRQPEQIIASIEDLLERVVASPSLVSAGLESFAGAQFRPFMASLSRWRLLFVQMLISLQGGMLLEPVRKRLLSPNGCVDFNVDILLAVVSTVAVCCKGGTSLLTDFLHELLAQVFSAPVRPQDNPSETMPDLAAILDDSSVSQDVDFEDPDYDVKVKSWQLRHAILIARQLSVEDERITGFSYQQWWIAKFSTSPFQSKGGVIASRRGVAFLATHLLSLLPHEHTATFLRTQISSVPFWAQRSEDGTSEEEGWLDLWRDYADIGKGRLAELRVGIG
;
A
#
# COMPACT_ATOMS: atom_id res chain seq x y z
N MET A 1 -23.76 -4.90 -20.22
CA MET A 1 -22.74 -5.17 -19.18
C MET A 1 -21.86 -6.30 -19.66
N LEU A 2 -20.55 -6.08 -19.68
CA LEU A 2 -19.54 -7.06 -20.11
C LEU A 2 -19.53 -8.25 -19.13
N ALA A 3 -19.36 -9.48 -19.63
CA ALA A 3 -19.25 -10.69 -18.79
C ALA A 3 -20.43 -10.92 -17.81
N LYS A 4 -21.64 -10.47 -18.17
CA LYS A 4 -22.83 -10.66 -17.33
C LYS A 4 -23.12 -12.15 -17.13
N GLY A 5 -23.11 -12.61 -15.88
CA GLY A 5 -23.34 -14.01 -15.52
C GLY A 5 -22.07 -14.88 -15.41
N ILE A 6 -20.87 -14.30 -15.61
CA ILE A 6 -19.60 -14.94 -15.29
C ILE A 6 -19.22 -14.53 -13.87
N GLU A 7 -19.02 -15.50 -12.99
CA GLU A 7 -18.51 -15.29 -11.63
C GLU A 7 -17.05 -14.80 -11.69
N ILE A 8 -16.73 -13.79 -10.90
CA ILE A 8 -15.38 -13.23 -10.81
C ILE A 8 -14.56 -14.09 -9.85
N ALA A 9 -13.87 -15.07 -10.43
CA ALA A 9 -12.98 -16.00 -9.75
C ALA A 9 -11.79 -16.35 -10.65
N ASP A 10 -10.68 -16.80 -10.07
CA ASP A 10 -9.43 -17.06 -10.82
C ASP A 10 -9.62 -18.09 -11.94
N GLU A 11 -10.40 -19.14 -11.69
CA GLU A 11 -10.75 -20.17 -12.66
C GLU A 11 -11.55 -19.66 -13.86
N ASN A 12 -12.28 -18.55 -13.70
CA ASN A 12 -13.11 -17.96 -14.74
C ASN A 12 -12.39 -16.85 -15.51
N VAL A 13 -11.17 -16.47 -15.12
CA VAL A 13 -10.40 -15.42 -15.79
C VAL A 13 -10.23 -15.64 -17.30
N PRO A 14 -9.99 -16.86 -17.83
CA PRO A 14 -9.96 -17.08 -19.27
C PRO A 14 -11.25 -16.64 -19.98
N ARG A 15 -12.42 -16.90 -19.38
CA ARG A 15 -13.72 -16.45 -19.91
C ARG A 15 -13.89 -14.94 -19.81
N LEU A 16 -13.32 -14.30 -18.77
CA LEU A 16 -13.28 -12.85 -18.68
C LEU A 16 -12.40 -12.25 -19.79
N CYS A 17 -11.25 -12.86 -20.10
CA CYS A 17 -10.41 -12.44 -21.23
C CYS A 17 -11.15 -12.56 -22.56
N GLU A 18 -11.85 -13.66 -22.81
CA GLU A 18 -12.69 -13.84 -24.00
C GLU A 18 -13.78 -12.76 -24.09
N ALA A 19 -14.44 -12.44 -22.97
CA ALA A 19 -15.44 -11.38 -22.94
C ALA A 19 -14.82 -10.03 -23.29
N VAL A 20 -13.69 -9.65 -22.67
CA VAL A 20 -12.97 -8.40 -22.98
C VAL A 20 -12.60 -8.36 -24.47
N TRP A 21 -11.98 -9.42 -24.99
CA TRP A 21 -11.61 -9.52 -26.40
C TRP A 21 -12.80 -9.31 -27.32
N SER A 22 -13.93 -9.98 -27.04
CA SER A 22 -15.15 -9.89 -27.86
C SER A 22 -15.68 -8.45 -27.99
N VAL A 23 -15.50 -7.62 -26.95
CA VAL A 23 -15.89 -6.21 -26.99
C VAL A 23 -14.84 -5.35 -27.68
N GLN A 24 -13.55 -5.65 -27.51
CA GLN A 24 -12.46 -4.92 -28.16
C GLN A 24 -12.48 -5.07 -29.69
N VAL A 25 -12.88 -6.22 -30.21
CA VAL A 25 -12.99 -6.47 -31.66
C VAL A 25 -14.39 -6.18 -32.24
N SER A 26 -15.30 -5.66 -31.43
CA SER A 26 -16.66 -5.34 -31.87
C SER A 26 -16.71 -4.04 -32.70
N HIS A 27 -17.79 -3.84 -33.47
CA HIS A 27 -18.03 -2.60 -34.22
C HIS A 27 -18.50 -1.42 -33.33
N ARG A 28 -18.25 -1.47 -32.02
CA ARG A 28 -18.64 -0.41 -31.09
C ARG A 28 -17.72 0.79 -31.20
N GLN A 29 -18.20 1.95 -30.77
CA GLN A 29 -17.36 3.13 -30.63
C GLN A 29 -16.31 2.92 -29.52
N PRO A 30 -15.10 3.48 -29.65
CA PRO A 30 -14.02 3.31 -28.67
C PRO A 30 -14.43 3.66 -27.23
N GLU A 31 -15.23 4.71 -27.06
CA GLU A 31 -15.70 5.18 -25.75
C GLU A 31 -16.61 4.14 -25.07
N GLN A 32 -17.45 3.45 -25.86
CA GLN A 32 -18.31 2.38 -25.36
C GLN A 32 -17.52 1.12 -24.98
N ILE A 33 -16.41 0.86 -25.69
CA ILE A 33 -15.48 -0.23 -25.37
C ILE A 33 -14.80 0.07 -24.04
N ILE A 34 -14.22 1.27 -23.91
CA ILE A 34 -13.55 1.72 -22.68
C ILE A 34 -14.49 1.61 -21.48
N ALA A 35 -15.67 2.23 -21.54
CA ALA A 35 -16.63 2.20 -20.44
C ALA A 35 -17.07 0.78 -20.06
N SER A 36 -17.20 -0.13 -21.04
CA SER A 36 -17.56 -1.53 -20.78
C SER A 36 -16.44 -2.30 -20.07
N ILE A 37 -15.18 -2.00 -20.38
CA ILE A 37 -14.02 -2.66 -19.77
C ILE A 37 -13.75 -2.06 -18.39
N GLU A 38 -13.91 -0.75 -18.21
CA GLU A 38 -13.83 -0.08 -16.90
C GLU A 38 -14.87 -0.64 -15.92
N ASP A 39 -16.13 -0.82 -16.34
CA ASP A 39 -17.16 -1.47 -15.52
C ASP A 39 -16.75 -2.88 -15.07
N LEU A 40 -16.12 -3.67 -15.95
CA LEU A 40 -15.61 -4.99 -15.57
C LEU A 40 -14.44 -4.87 -14.59
N LEU A 41 -13.51 -3.95 -14.84
CA LEU A 41 -12.36 -3.71 -13.97
C LEU A 41 -12.82 -3.33 -12.56
N GLU A 42 -13.79 -2.42 -12.42
CA GLU A 42 -14.36 -2.04 -11.13
C GLU A 42 -14.94 -3.25 -10.40
N ARG A 43 -15.68 -4.12 -11.09
CA ARG A 43 -16.22 -5.36 -10.49
C ARG A 43 -15.12 -6.36 -10.13
N VAL A 44 -14.06 -6.47 -10.93
CA VAL A 44 -12.91 -7.36 -10.66
C VAL A 44 -12.17 -6.89 -9.41
N VAL A 45 -11.80 -5.61 -9.36
CA VAL A 45 -11.16 -4.99 -8.19
C VAL A 45 -12.06 -5.05 -6.97
N ALA A 46 -13.39 -5.01 -7.17
CA ALA A 46 -14.33 -5.10 -6.09
C ALA A 46 -14.61 -6.52 -5.57
N SER A 47 -14.13 -7.54 -6.28
CA SER A 47 -14.38 -8.94 -5.90
C SER A 47 -13.79 -9.24 -4.51
N PRO A 48 -14.57 -9.91 -3.65
CA PRO A 48 -14.14 -10.19 -2.30
C PRO A 48 -12.94 -11.14 -2.30
N SER A 49 -12.05 -10.98 -1.33
CA SER A 49 -11.04 -11.99 -1.03
C SER A 49 -11.73 -13.24 -0.46
N LEU A 50 -11.30 -14.43 -0.90
CA LEU A 50 -11.71 -15.70 -0.28
C LEU A 50 -11.03 -15.92 1.09
N VAL A 51 -9.95 -15.17 1.35
CA VAL A 51 -9.21 -15.15 2.62
C VAL A 51 -9.64 -13.92 3.40
N SER A 52 -9.91 -14.07 4.70
CA SER A 52 -10.27 -12.97 5.59
C SER A 52 -9.24 -11.82 5.50
N ALA A 53 -9.70 -10.57 5.56
CA ALA A 53 -8.91 -9.33 5.62
C ALA A 53 -7.90 -9.22 6.78
N GLY A 54 -7.75 -10.27 7.57
CA GLY A 54 -6.79 -10.35 8.67
C GLY A 54 -5.33 -10.37 8.21
N LEU A 55 -4.44 -10.55 9.18
CA LEU A 55 -2.99 -10.72 8.97
C LEU A 55 -2.65 -11.88 8.03
N GLU A 56 -3.57 -12.84 7.88
CA GLU A 56 -3.45 -13.99 6.97
C GLU A 56 -3.28 -13.57 5.50
N SER A 57 -3.94 -12.48 5.07
CA SER A 57 -3.79 -11.95 3.71
C SER A 57 -2.36 -11.47 3.42
N PHE A 58 -1.68 -10.91 4.44
CA PHE A 58 -0.29 -10.50 4.34
C PHE A 58 0.65 -11.71 4.34
N ALA A 59 0.38 -12.70 5.20
CA ALA A 59 1.17 -13.94 5.29
C ALA A 59 1.09 -14.77 3.99
N GLY A 60 -0.08 -14.80 3.35
CA GLY A 60 -0.31 -15.52 2.10
C GLY A 60 0.24 -14.82 0.85
N ALA A 61 0.70 -13.57 0.96
CA ALA A 61 1.13 -12.78 -0.19
C ALA A 61 2.38 -13.39 -0.85
N GLN A 62 2.26 -13.74 -2.13
CA GLN A 62 3.37 -14.28 -2.92
C GLN A 62 3.86 -13.26 -3.94
N PHE A 63 5.03 -12.69 -3.69
CA PHE A 63 5.67 -11.76 -4.62
C PHE A 63 6.37 -12.54 -5.73
N ARG A 64 5.91 -12.35 -6.97
CA ARG A 64 6.53 -12.98 -8.15
C ARG A 64 6.75 -11.93 -9.24
N PRO A 65 7.95 -11.86 -9.85
CA PRO A 65 8.22 -10.97 -10.98
C PRO A 65 7.22 -11.20 -12.13
N PHE A 66 6.96 -10.18 -12.94
CA PHE A 66 6.05 -10.22 -14.09
C PHE A 66 6.35 -11.41 -15.00
N MET A 67 7.62 -11.56 -15.38
CA MET A 67 8.10 -12.60 -16.32
C MET A 67 8.07 -14.02 -15.74
N ALA A 68 7.96 -14.18 -14.43
CA ALA A 68 8.03 -15.48 -13.74
C ALA A 68 6.66 -15.98 -13.26
N SER A 69 5.59 -15.20 -13.43
CA SER A 69 4.26 -15.53 -12.93
C SER A 69 3.33 -15.98 -14.04
N LEU A 70 2.55 -17.03 -13.74
CA LEU A 70 1.45 -17.51 -14.59
C LEU A 70 0.08 -17.02 -14.08
N SER A 71 0.05 -15.90 -13.34
CA SER A 71 -1.19 -15.33 -12.80
C SER A 71 -2.18 -15.03 -13.93
N ARG A 72 -3.36 -15.64 -13.86
CA ARG A 72 -4.43 -15.41 -14.84
C ARG A 72 -4.92 -13.96 -14.79
N TRP A 73 -4.97 -13.37 -13.60
CA TRP A 73 -5.31 -11.96 -13.42
C TRP A 73 -4.41 -11.02 -14.22
N ARG A 74 -3.10 -11.28 -14.28
CA ARG A 74 -2.17 -10.47 -15.10
C ARG A 74 -2.53 -10.53 -16.58
N LEU A 75 -2.92 -11.71 -17.10
CA LEU A 75 -3.37 -11.85 -18.50
C LEU A 75 -4.60 -11.00 -18.76
N LEU A 76 -5.57 -11.00 -17.85
CA LEU A 76 -6.75 -10.14 -17.96
C LEU A 76 -6.37 -8.67 -17.99
N PHE A 77 -5.50 -8.22 -17.09
CA PHE A 77 -5.09 -6.81 -17.05
C PHE A 77 -4.27 -6.39 -18.27
N VAL A 78 -3.39 -7.25 -18.78
CA VAL A 78 -2.70 -7.04 -20.06
C VAL A 78 -3.69 -6.92 -21.21
N GLN A 79 -4.73 -7.78 -21.25
CA GLN A 79 -5.79 -7.69 -22.25
C GLN A 79 -6.55 -6.36 -22.14
N MET A 80 -6.85 -5.90 -20.92
CA MET A 80 -7.52 -4.62 -20.69
C MET A 80 -6.67 -3.42 -21.14
N LEU A 81 -5.34 -3.49 -21.01
CA LEU A 81 -4.42 -2.43 -21.46
C LEU A 81 -4.41 -2.18 -22.98
N ILE A 82 -5.00 -3.08 -23.78
CA ILE A 82 -5.22 -2.82 -25.22
C ILE A 82 -6.20 -1.65 -25.41
N SER A 83 -7.09 -1.41 -24.45
CA SER A 83 -8.07 -0.32 -24.50
C SER A 83 -7.89 0.72 -23.40
N LEU A 84 -7.37 0.31 -22.24
CA LEU A 84 -7.20 1.18 -21.08
C LEU A 84 -5.77 1.69 -20.95
N GLN A 85 -5.62 2.92 -20.48
CA GLN A 85 -4.32 3.44 -20.06
C GLN A 85 -3.98 2.94 -18.65
N GLY A 86 -2.70 2.89 -18.30
CA GLY A 86 -2.25 2.42 -16.98
C GLY A 86 -2.88 3.18 -15.79
N GLY A 87 -3.12 4.48 -15.95
CA GLY A 87 -3.84 5.28 -14.94
C GLY A 87 -5.28 4.80 -14.73
N MET A 88 -5.99 4.46 -15.81
CA MET A 88 -7.38 3.94 -15.73
C MET A 88 -7.41 2.54 -15.12
N LEU A 89 -6.38 1.72 -15.36
CA LEU A 89 -6.25 0.40 -14.73
C LEU A 89 -6.01 0.51 -13.21
N LEU A 90 -5.26 1.51 -12.77
CA LEU A 90 -4.92 1.73 -11.36
C LEU A 90 -6.03 2.45 -10.58
N GLU A 91 -6.87 3.25 -11.24
CA GLU A 91 -7.82 4.15 -10.59
C GLU A 91 -8.84 3.44 -9.67
N PRO A 92 -9.46 2.30 -10.05
CA PRO A 92 -10.34 1.56 -9.14
C PRO A 92 -9.62 1.02 -7.90
N VAL A 93 -8.35 0.64 -8.04
CA VAL A 93 -7.50 0.21 -6.91
C VAL A 93 -7.23 1.38 -5.99
N ARG A 94 -6.87 2.55 -6.55
CA ARG A 94 -6.64 3.78 -5.80
C ARG A 94 -7.89 4.18 -5.01
N LYS A 95 -9.05 4.29 -5.67
CA LYS A 95 -10.33 4.65 -5.03
C LYS A 95 -10.66 3.72 -3.87
N ARG A 96 -10.46 2.42 -4.05
CA ARG A 96 -10.79 1.41 -3.03
C ARG A 96 -9.82 1.42 -1.85
N LEU A 97 -8.51 1.58 -2.08
CA LEU A 97 -7.52 1.59 -1.01
C LEU A 97 -7.48 2.92 -0.22
N LEU A 98 -7.80 4.04 -0.85
CA LEU A 98 -7.92 5.34 -0.16
C LEU A 98 -9.27 5.51 0.56
N SER A 99 -10.29 4.70 0.20
CA SER A 99 -11.58 4.70 0.87
C SER A 99 -11.54 3.89 2.19
N PRO A 100 -12.06 4.42 3.31
CA PRO A 100 -12.09 3.71 4.59
C PRO A 100 -12.75 2.32 4.50
N ASN A 101 -13.84 2.24 3.75
CA ASN A 101 -14.64 1.02 3.64
C ASN A 101 -14.13 0.04 2.58
N GLY A 102 -13.26 0.49 1.67
CA GLY A 102 -12.80 -0.30 0.53
C GLY A 102 -11.55 -1.13 0.83
N CYS A 103 -10.72 -0.71 1.78
CA CYS A 103 -9.39 -1.27 2.01
C CYS A 103 -9.37 -2.58 2.82
N VAL A 104 -10.47 -2.93 3.49
CA VAL A 104 -10.55 -4.09 4.41
C VAL A 104 -10.40 -5.40 3.63
N ASP A 105 -11.35 -5.74 2.76
CA ASP A 105 -11.41 -7.04 2.07
C ASP A 105 -10.81 -6.99 0.66
N PHE A 106 -9.69 -6.29 0.48
CA PHE A 106 -9.05 -6.22 -0.83
C PHE A 106 -8.38 -7.55 -1.19
N ASN A 107 -8.73 -8.12 -2.34
CA ASN A 107 -8.10 -9.33 -2.84
C ASN A 107 -6.62 -9.08 -3.21
N VAL A 108 -5.70 -9.61 -2.42
CA VAL A 108 -4.25 -9.37 -2.57
C VAL A 108 -3.72 -9.89 -3.91
N ASP A 109 -4.20 -11.03 -4.42
CA ASP A 109 -3.74 -11.56 -5.71
C ASP A 109 -4.09 -10.61 -6.86
N ILE A 110 -5.29 -10.03 -6.83
CA ILE A 110 -5.71 -9.00 -7.78
C ILE A 110 -4.87 -7.74 -7.61
N LEU A 111 -4.62 -7.29 -6.37
CA LEU A 111 -3.78 -6.12 -6.08
C LEU A 111 -2.39 -6.29 -6.70
N LEU A 112 -1.71 -7.38 -6.38
CA LEU A 112 -0.35 -7.64 -6.83
C LEU A 112 -0.29 -7.84 -8.35
N ALA A 113 -1.32 -8.44 -8.95
CA ALA A 113 -1.42 -8.59 -10.40
C ALA A 113 -1.60 -7.24 -11.12
N VAL A 114 -2.46 -6.34 -10.62
CA VAL A 114 -2.62 -4.98 -11.19
C VAL A 114 -1.31 -4.20 -11.06
N VAL A 115 -0.70 -4.18 -9.86
CA VAL A 115 0.55 -3.46 -9.60
C VAL A 115 1.67 -3.93 -10.53
N SER A 116 1.88 -5.24 -10.63
CA SER A 116 2.89 -5.83 -11.52
C SER A 116 2.63 -5.49 -12.99
N THR A 117 1.37 -5.57 -13.42
CA THR A 117 0.97 -5.23 -14.80
C THR A 117 1.20 -3.76 -15.12
N VAL A 118 0.80 -2.84 -14.23
CA VAL A 118 1.02 -1.39 -14.42
C VAL A 118 2.52 -1.09 -14.43
N ALA A 119 3.28 -1.65 -13.50
CA ALA A 119 4.72 -1.39 -13.38
C ALA A 119 5.51 -1.77 -14.64
N VAL A 120 5.19 -2.93 -15.23
CA VAL A 120 5.97 -3.49 -16.34
C VAL A 120 5.40 -3.16 -17.71
N CYS A 121 4.08 -3.14 -17.87
CA CYS A 121 3.45 -2.99 -19.19
C CYS A 121 3.09 -1.54 -19.55
N CYS A 122 3.07 -0.61 -18.59
CA CYS A 122 2.70 0.78 -18.85
C CYS A 122 3.89 1.72 -18.85
N LYS A 123 3.99 2.56 -19.88
CA LYS A 123 4.96 3.68 -19.89
C LYS A 123 4.68 4.60 -18.71
N GLY A 124 5.69 4.83 -17.86
CA GLY A 124 5.54 5.64 -16.64
C GLY A 124 4.79 4.92 -15.51
N GLY A 125 4.54 3.62 -15.62
CA GLY A 125 3.82 2.81 -14.63
C GLY A 125 4.44 2.86 -13.24
N THR A 126 5.77 2.75 -13.12
CA THR A 126 6.45 2.90 -11.83
C THR A 126 6.17 4.26 -11.20
N SER A 127 6.22 5.36 -11.97
CA SER A 127 5.95 6.71 -11.45
C SER A 127 4.54 6.79 -10.87
N LEU A 128 3.54 6.31 -11.62
CA LEU A 128 2.14 6.26 -11.17
C LEU A 128 1.98 5.49 -9.85
N LEU A 129 2.66 4.35 -9.73
CA LEU A 129 2.60 3.52 -8.52
C LEU A 129 3.37 4.16 -7.35
N THR A 130 4.50 4.83 -7.61
CA THR A 130 5.25 5.53 -6.55
C THR A 130 4.52 6.77 -6.04
N ASP A 131 3.83 7.50 -6.91
CA ASP A 131 2.98 8.64 -6.50
C ASP A 131 1.77 8.13 -5.72
N PHE A 132 1.13 7.05 -6.17
CA PHE A 132 0.03 6.39 -5.44
C PHE A 132 0.47 5.88 -4.05
N LEU A 133 1.64 5.22 -3.95
CA LEU A 133 2.21 4.81 -2.67
C LEU A 133 2.45 5.98 -1.72
N HIS A 134 2.90 7.12 -2.25
CA HIS A 134 3.12 8.31 -1.44
C HIS A 134 1.79 8.89 -0.93
N GLU A 135 0.77 8.97 -1.79
CA GLU A 135 -0.59 9.40 -1.42
C GLU A 135 -1.18 8.51 -0.33
N LEU A 136 -1.14 7.19 -0.53
CA LEU A 136 -1.64 6.21 0.43
C LEU A 136 -0.94 6.32 1.79
N LEU A 137 0.39 6.42 1.79
CA LEU A 137 1.16 6.58 3.02
C LEU A 137 0.93 7.94 3.68
N ALA A 138 0.81 9.02 2.90
CA ALA A 138 0.50 10.34 3.44
C ALA A 138 -0.86 10.34 4.16
N GLN A 139 -1.85 9.61 3.65
CA GLN A 139 -3.13 9.41 4.32
C GLN A 139 -3.01 8.54 5.59
N VAL A 140 -2.17 7.50 5.57
CA VAL A 140 -1.91 6.66 6.76
C VAL A 140 -1.34 7.49 7.91
N PHE A 141 -0.39 8.38 7.61
CA PHE A 141 0.32 9.18 8.62
C PHE A 141 -0.23 10.60 8.80
N SER A 142 -1.34 10.95 8.14
CA SER A 142 -2.01 12.22 8.38
C SER A 142 -2.68 12.22 9.76
N ALA A 143 -2.74 13.41 10.37
CA ALA A 143 -3.54 13.60 11.58
C ALA A 143 -4.99 13.20 11.28
N PRO A 144 -5.72 12.61 12.26
CA PRO A 144 -7.14 12.34 12.08
C PRO A 144 -7.85 13.64 11.66
N VAL A 145 -8.63 13.56 10.57
CA VAL A 145 -9.43 14.67 10.08
C VAL A 145 -10.49 14.95 11.15
N ARG A 146 -10.20 15.88 12.05
CA ARG A 146 -11.27 16.51 12.82
C ARG A 146 -12.15 17.23 11.79
N PRO A 147 -13.49 17.07 11.83
CA PRO A 147 -14.35 17.94 11.04
C PRO A 147 -14.10 19.37 11.53
N GLN A 148 -13.26 20.11 10.81
CA GLN A 148 -13.08 21.53 11.02
C GLN A 148 -14.15 22.24 10.20
N ASP A 149 -15.10 22.84 10.91
CA ASP A 149 -15.83 23.98 10.39
C ASP A 149 -14.81 25.08 10.05
N ASN A 150 -14.69 25.35 8.76
CA ASN A 150 -13.88 26.37 8.08
C ASN A 150 -12.43 26.00 7.71
N PRO A 151 -12.08 26.03 6.40
CA PRO A 151 -10.70 25.92 5.95
C PRO A 151 -10.01 27.27 6.16
N SER A 152 -9.14 27.37 7.16
CA SER A 152 -8.19 28.47 7.28
C SER A 152 -6.91 28.09 6.52
N GLU A 153 -6.61 28.80 5.43
CA GLU A 153 -5.31 28.77 4.76
C GLU A 153 -4.24 29.41 5.67
N THR A 154 -3.65 28.64 6.57
CA THR A 154 -2.44 29.06 7.28
C THR A 154 -1.52 27.86 7.49
N MET A 155 -0.23 28.07 7.25
CA MET A 155 0.82 27.05 7.47
C MET A 155 0.65 26.40 8.85
N PRO A 156 0.84 25.07 8.97
CA PRO A 156 0.75 24.41 10.26
C PRO A 156 1.87 24.92 11.18
N ASP A 157 1.47 25.43 12.33
CA ASP A 157 2.38 25.91 13.36
C ASP A 157 3.22 24.75 13.91
N LEU A 158 4.53 24.81 13.67
CA LEU A 158 5.51 23.81 14.13
C LEU A 158 5.51 23.66 15.66
N ALA A 159 5.11 24.70 16.40
CA ALA A 159 4.95 24.62 17.85
C ALA A 159 3.75 23.75 18.26
N ALA A 160 2.65 23.80 17.49
CA ALA A 160 1.43 23.02 17.76
C ALA A 160 1.59 21.52 17.41
N ILE A 161 2.56 21.15 16.56
CA ILE A 161 2.91 19.74 16.28
C ILE A 161 3.78 19.15 17.40
N LEU A 162 4.51 20.00 18.14
CA LEU A 162 5.38 19.60 19.25
C LEU A 162 4.66 19.64 20.60
N ASP A 163 3.57 20.41 20.71
CA ASP A 163 2.80 20.58 21.95
C ASP A 163 1.62 19.59 22.00
N ASP A 164 1.89 18.38 22.51
CA ASP A 164 0.91 17.29 22.69
C ASP A 164 -0.09 17.56 23.85
N SER A 165 -0.28 18.83 24.23
CA SER A 165 -0.96 19.28 25.45
C SER A 165 -2.31 19.98 25.19
N SER A 166 -3.22 19.39 24.42
CA SER A 166 -4.61 19.87 24.43
C SER A 166 -5.63 18.77 24.16
N VAL A 167 -6.04 18.11 25.25
CA VAL A 167 -7.30 17.37 25.30
C VAL A 167 -8.39 18.38 25.65
N SER A 168 -9.19 18.77 24.67
CA SER A 168 -10.48 19.42 24.91
C SER A 168 -11.60 18.55 24.34
N GLN A 169 -12.60 18.36 25.19
CA GLN A 169 -13.73 17.42 25.12
C GLN A 169 -14.72 17.65 23.99
N ASP A 170 -15.42 16.55 23.69
CA ASP A 170 -16.76 16.39 23.14
C ASP A 170 -16.98 16.71 21.64
N VAL A 171 -16.85 15.66 20.81
CA VAL A 171 -17.53 15.53 19.51
C VAL A 171 -17.88 14.04 19.28
N ASP A 172 -19.06 13.77 18.72
CA ASP A 172 -19.66 12.45 18.51
C ASP A 172 -18.69 11.37 17.99
N PHE A 173 -18.67 10.23 18.69
CA PHE A 173 -17.76 9.11 18.47
C PHE A 173 -18.05 8.35 17.15
N GLU A 174 -17.33 8.68 16.09
CA GLU A 174 -16.80 7.60 15.24
C GLU A 174 -15.77 6.85 16.09
N ASP A 175 -15.86 5.51 16.14
CA ASP A 175 -14.98 4.65 16.94
C ASP A 175 -13.51 4.98 16.62
N PRO A 176 -12.73 5.59 17.53
CA PRO A 176 -11.34 5.95 17.26
C PRO A 176 -10.47 4.71 16.96
N ASP A 177 -10.93 3.51 17.33
CA ASP A 177 -10.31 2.24 16.96
C ASP A 177 -10.52 1.89 15.47
N TYR A 178 -11.58 2.40 14.83
CA TYR A 178 -11.86 2.16 13.41
C TYR A 178 -10.90 2.90 12.48
N ASP A 179 -10.62 4.19 12.71
CA ASP A 179 -9.64 4.95 11.90
C ASP A 179 -8.25 4.31 11.97
N VAL A 180 -7.84 3.89 13.18
CA VAL A 180 -6.57 3.19 13.40
C VAL A 180 -6.53 1.87 12.63
N LYS A 181 -7.62 1.09 12.62
CA LYS A 181 -7.73 -0.14 11.83
C LYS A 181 -7.67 0.12 10.33
N VAL A 182 -8.35 1.15 9.84
CA VAL A 182 -8.30 1.56 8.43
C VAL A 182 -6.87 1.90 8.00
N LYS A 183 -6.20 2.75 8.76
CA LYS A 183 -4.79 3.11 8.53
C LYS A 183 -3.87 1.89 8.64
N SER A 184 -4.18 0.94 9.51
CA SER A 184 -3.50 -0.35 9.63
C SER A 184 -3.56 -1.15 8.34
N TRP A 185 -4.75 -1.29 7.74
CA TRP A 185 -4.95 -2.01 6.48
C TRP A 185 -4.27 -1.28 5.32
N GLN A 186 -4.41 0.05 5.25
CA GLN A 186 -3.76 0.86 4.23
C GLN A 186 -2.22 0.75 4.28
N LEU A 187 -1.62 0.77 5.48
CA LEU A 187 -0.18 0.56 5.66
C LEU A 187 0.26 -0.83 5.15
N ARG A 188 -0.51 -1.87 5.46
CA ARG A 188 -0.23 -3.24 4.96
C ARG A 188 -0.24 -3.27 3.44
N HIS A 189 -1.28 -2.72 2.81
CA HIS A 189 -1.37 -2.66 1.35
C HIS A 189 -0.23 -1.87 0.73
N ALA A 190 0.17 -0.74 1.34
CA ALA A 190 1.33 0.03 0.88
C ALA A 190 2.62 -0.81 0.92
N ILE A 191 2.84 -1.58 1.99
CA ILE A 191 3.99 -2.49 2.11
C ILE A 191 3.92 -3.60 1.05
N LEU A 192 2.76 -4.22 0.84
CA LEU A 192 2.57 -5.27 -0.18
C LEU A 192 2.86 -4.75 -1.59
N ILE A 193 2.35 -3.57 -1.95
CA ILE A 193 2.58 -2.91 -3.24
C ILE A 193 4.09 -2.66 -3.43
N ALA A 194 4.76 -2.06 -2.44
CA ALA A 194 6.19 -1.77 -2.51
C ALA A 194 7.04 -3.05 -2.63
N ARG A 195 6.62 -4.15 -1.98
CA ARG A 195 7.29 -5.45 -2.10
C ARG A 195 7.10 -6.06 -3.48
N GLN A 196 5.88 -6.02 -4.04
CA GLN A 196 5.66 -6.47 -5.40
C GLN A 196 6.47 -5.68 -6.43
N LEU A 197 6.57 -4.36 -6.27
CA LEU A 197 7.40 -3.51 -7.14
C LEU A 197 8.89 -3.87 -7.07
N SER A 198 9.38 -4.23 -5.89
CA SER A 198 10.80 -4.53 -5.68
C SER A 198 11.24 -5.93 -6.07
N VAL A 199 10.31 -6.85 -6.32
CA VAL A 199 10.63 -8.13 -6.96
C VAL A 199 10.62 -8.05 -8.49
N GLU A 200 10.12 -6.96 -9.07
CA GLU A 200 10.25 -6.74 -10.52
C GLU A 200 11.71 -6.46 -10.90
N ASP A 201 12.03 -6.60 -12.19
CA ASP A 201 13.37 -6.29 -12.69
C ASP A 201 13.67 -4.79 -12.49
N GLU A 202 14.64 -4.47 -11.64
CA GLU A 202 15.05 -3.11 -11.32
C GLU A 202 15.50 -2.32 -12.57
N ARG A 203 15.98 -2.99 -13.63
CA ARG A 203 16.33 -2.33 -14.90
C ARG A 203 15.10 -1.83 -15.65
N ILE A 204 13.95 -2.42 -15.40
CA ILE A 204 12.67 -2.02 -15.98
C ILE A 204 12.01 -0.97 -15.08
N THR A 205 11.94 -1.24 -13.77
CA THR A 205 11.16 -0.40 -12.86
C THR A 205 11.96 0.77 -12.31
N GLY A 206 13.28 0.65 -12.18
CA GLY A 206 14.13 1.59 -11.44
C GLY A 206 13.78 1.66 -9.95
N PHE A 207 13.07 0.66 -9.42
CA PHE A 207 12.53 0.67 -8.06
C PHE A 207 13.30 -0.30 -7.16
N SER A 208 13.82 0.22 -6.04
CA SER A 208 14.43 -0.57 -4.98
C SER A 208 13.67 -0.41 -3.67
N TYR A 209 13.39 -1.52 -2.99
CA TYR A 209 12.70 -1.50 -1.69
C TYR A 209 13.47 -0.68 -0.65
N GLN A 210 14.80 -0.78 -0.64
CA GLN A 210 15.65 -0.04 0.30
C GLN A 210 15.58 1.46 0.06
N GLN A 211 15.72 1.89 -1.20
CA GLN A 211 15.64 3.30 -1.54
C GLN A 211 14.25 3.87 -1.23
N TRP A 212 13.19 3.13 -1.56
CA TRP A 212 11.83 3.53 -1.22
C TRP A 212 11.60 3.64 0.29
N TRP A 213 12.03 2.64 1.07
CA TRP A 213 11.87 2.63 2.53
C TRP A 213 12.56 3.84 3.17
N ILE A 214 13.82 4.07 2.82
CA ILE A 214 14.59 5.22 3.31
C ILE A 214 13.88 6.52 2.92
N ALA A 215 13.49 6.66 1.65
CA ALA A 215 12.85 7.87 1.13
C ALA A 215 11.49 8.18 1.77
N LYS A 216 10.79 7.20 2.33
CA LYS A 216 9.47 7.41 2.95
C LYS A 216 9.52 7.48 4.47
N PHE A 217 10.40 6.73 5.14
CA PHE A 217 10.38 6.64 6.59
C PHE A 217 11.61 7.26 7.27
N SER A 218 12.76 7.28 6.60
CA SER A 218 14.04 7.73 7.17
C SER A 218 14.45 9.15 6.76
N THR A 219 13.75 9.77 5.81
CA THR A 219 14.00 11.15 5.36
C THR A 219 13.09 12.15 6.06
N SER A 220 13.52 13.41 6.08
CA SER A 220 12.74 14.51 6.64
C SER A 220 11.38 14.67 5.94
N PRO A 221 10.27 14.79 6.68
CA PRO A 221 8.95 15.05 6.10
C PRO A 221 8.78 16.49 5.59
N PHE A 222 9.69 17.40 5.94
CA PHE A 222 9.59 18.83 5.60
C PHE A 222 10.09 19.18 4.19
N GLN A 223 10.49 18.18 3.41
CA GLN A 223 10.92 18.34 2.02
C GLN A 223 9.76 18.03 1.05
N SER A 224 9.75 18.67 -0.12
CA SER A 224 8.80 18.32 -1.19
C SER A 224 8.97 16.85 -1.60
N LYS A 225 7.90 16.05 -1.51
CA LYS A 225 7.90 14.58 -1.65
C LYS A 225 8.85 13.84 -0.69
N GLY A 226 9.13 14.44 0.47
CA GLY A 226 9.96 13.87 1.54
C GLY A 226 9.32 12.68 2.26
N GLY A 227 9.79 12.43 3.48
CA GLY A 227 9.26 11.39 4.35
C GLY A 227 7.77 11.59 4.69
N VAL A 228 7.08 10.51 5.01
CA VAL A 228 5.63 10.55 5.32
C VAL A 228 5.33 10.66 6.81
N ILE A 229 6.30 10.35 7.67
CA ILE A 229 6.11 10.39 9.12
C ILE A 229 6.32 11.82 9.60
N ALA A 230 5.23 12.56 9.79
CA ALA A 230 5.28 13.96 10.24
C ALA A 230 5.47 14.13 11.76
N SER A 231 5.27 13.07 12.56
CA SER A 231 5.32 13.15 14.03
C SER A 231 5.94 11.91 14.69
N ARG A 232 6.36 12.06 15.94
CA ARG A 232 6.87 10.97 16.79
C ARG A 232 5.82 9.87 17.03
N ARG A 233 4.53 10.22 17.16
CA ARG A 233 3.41 9.27 17.23
C ARG A 233 3.30 8.40 15.98
N GLY A 234 3.66 8.93 14.82
CA GLY A 234 3.73 8.15 13.59
C GLY A 234 4.81 7.05 13.65
N VAL A 235 5.92 7.27 14.37
CA VAL A 235 6.92 6.22 14.60
C VAL A 235 6.36 5.12 15.50
N ALA A 236 5.67 5.47 16.59
CA ALA A 236 4.99 4.48 17.45
C ALA A 236 3.97 3.67 16.65
N PHE A 237 3.14 4.33 15.84
CA PHE A 237 2.16 3.67 14.99
C PHE A 237 2.84 2.67 14.04
N LEU A 238 3.88 3.09 13.33
CA LEU A 238 4.64 2.23 12.43
C LEU A 238 5.23 1.03 13.18
N ALA A 239 5.91 1.26 14.31
CA ALA A 239 6.55 0.21 15.09
C ALA A 239 5.55 -0.85 15.58
N THR A 240 4.44 -0.42 16.20
CA THR A 240 3.35 -1.31 16.66
C THR A 240 2.80 -2.16 15.51
N HIS A 241 2.62 -1.56 14.34
CA HIS A 241 2.07 -2.27 13.19
C HIS A 241 3.07 -3.25 12.58
N LEU A 242 4.34 -2.86 12.45
CA LEU A 242 5.38 -3.77 11.99
C LEU A 242 5.61 -4.93 12.96
N LEU A 243 5.50 -4.70 14.28
CA LEU A 243 5.50 -5.76 15.29
C LEU A 243 4.38 -6.77 15.06
N SER A 244 3.15 -6.30 14.78
CA SER A 244 2.02 -7.18 14.47
C SER A 244 2.21 -8.02 13.19
N LEU A 245 2.96 -7.48 12.23
CA LEU A 245 3.24 -8.15 10.95
C LEU A 245 4.45 -9.10 11.02
N LEU A 246 5.33 -8.90 12.00
CA LEU A 246 6.61 -9.61 12.09
C LEU A 246 6.49 -11.15 12.14
N PRO A 247 5.49 -11.77 12.81
CA PRO A 247 5.29 -13.22 12.76
C PRO A 247 5.02 -13.75 11.34
N HIS A 248 4.45 -12.89 10.48
CA HIS A 248 4.11 -13.17 9.08
C HIS A 248 5.18 -12.67 8.11
N GLU A 249 6.33 -12.21 8.62
CA GLU A 249 7.47 -11.87 7.79
C GLU A 249 8.24 -13.13 7.38
N HIS A 250 8.36 -13.32 6.08
CA HIS A 250 9.00 -14.49 5.47
C HIS A 250 10.18 -14.11 4.56
N THR A 251 10.42 -12.81 4.31
CA THR A 251 11.48 -12.33 3.42
C THR A 251 12.58 -11.61 4.20
N ALA A 252 13.71 -12.31 4.37
CA ALA A 252 14.87 -11.78 5.09
C ALA A 252 15.41 -10.46 4.51
N THR A 253 15.31 -10.26 3.19
CA THR A 253 15.78 -9.03 2.53
C THR A 253 14.93 -7.82 2.91
N PHE A 254 13.60 -7.95 2.89
CA PHE A 254 12.71 -6.84 3.27
C PHE A 254 12.85 -6.52 4.75
N LEU A 255 12.83 -7.54 5.62
CA LEU A 255 13.01 -7.33 7.06
C LEU A 255 14.33 -6.65 7.38
N ARG A 256 15.43 -7.07 6.76
CA ARG A 256 16.75 -6.46 6.94
C ARG A 256 16.73 -4.97 6.61
N THR A 257 16.13 -4.59 5.50
CA THR A 257 15.99 -3.18 5.10
C THR A 257 15.22 -2.37 6.14
N GLN A 258 14.13 -2.91 6.67
CA GLN A 258 13.28 -2.24 7.65
C GLN A 258 14.03 -1.99 8.95
N ILE A 259 14.73 -3.00 9.48
CA ILE A 259 15.46 -2.88 10.75
C ILE A 259 16.76 -2.06 10.62
N SER A 260 17.40 -2.04 9.45
CA SER A 260 18.66 -1.31 9.26
C SER A 260 18.46 0.18 8.99
N SER A 261 17.24 0.59 8.67
CA SER A 261 16.93 1.95 8.23
C SER A 261 16.00 2.61 9.23
N VAL A 262 16.58 3.34 10.18
CA VAL A 262 15.87 3.97 11.29
C VAL A 262 14.96 5.11 10.78
N PRO A 263 13.72 5.27 11.28
CA PRO A 263 12.86 6.40 10.92
C PRO A 263 13.47 7.75 11.30
N PHE A 264 13.15 8.80 10.53
CA PHE A 264 13.73 10.13 10.70
C PHE A 264 13.67 10.66 12.15
N TRP A 265 12.51 10.55 12.78
CA TRP A 265 12.31 11.02 14.15
C TRP A 265 13.07 10.19 15.20
N ALA A 266 13.28 8.90 14.95
CA ALA A 266 14.06 8.02 15.83
C ALA A 266 15.57 8.25 15.71
N GLN A 267 16.06 8.70 14.56
CA GLN A 267 17.46 9.12 14.39
C GLN A 267 17.77 10.38 15.24
N ARG A 268 16.88 11.37 15.23
CA ARG A 268 17.10 12.64 15.95
C ARG A 268 17.11 12.52 17.47
N SER A 269 16.49 11.49 18.03
CA SER A 269 16.52 11.24 19.48
C SER A 269 17.81 10.60 19.96
N GLU A 270 18.57 9.94 19.08
CA GLU A 270 19.88 9.35 19.42
C GLU A 270 20.97 10.42 19.63
N ASP A 271 20.75 11.65 19.15
CA ASP A 271 21.67 12.80 19.28
C ASP A 271 21.64 13.47 20.68
N GLY A 272 20.99 12.85 21.68
CA GLY A 272 21.35 13.05 23.10
C GLY A 272 20.57 14.09 23.91
N THR A 273 19.32 14.45 23.56
CA THR A 273 18.58 15.50 24.29
C THR A 273 17.13 15.22 24.69
N SER A 274 16.61 13.98 24.75
CA SER A 274 15.33 13.80 25.46
C SER A 274 15.17 12.47 26.19
N GLU A 275 14.39 12.59 27.27
CA GLU A 275 13.97 11.60 28.25
C GLU A 275 13.25 10.40 27.59
N GLU A 276 12.99 9.36 28.37
CA GLU A 276 12.35 8.08 28.03
C GLU A 276 11.02 8.27 27.26
N GLU A 277 11.11 8.48 25.95
CA GLU A 277 9.96 8.63 25.09
C GLU A 277 9.51 7.25 24.59
N GLY A 278 8.41 6.72 25.15
CA GLY A 278 7.94 5.35 24.90
C GLY A 278 7.71 4.96 23.43
N TRP A 279 7.62 5.92 22.49
CA TRP A 279 7.59 5.61 21.05
C TRP A 279 8.95 5.18 20.48
N LEU A 280 10.06 5.67 21.05
CA LEU A 280 11.41 5.29 20.65
C LEU A 280 11.72 3.88 21.14
N ASP A 281 11.28 3.56 22.36
CA ASP A 281 11.39 2.21 22.92
C ASP A 281 10.56 1.21 22.11
N LEU A 282 9.35 1.56 21.66
CA LEU A 282 8.59 0.72 20.72
C LEU A 282 9.35 0.44 19.41
N TRP A 283 10.03 1.44 18.85
CA TRP A 283 10.87 1.23 17.66
C TRP A 283 12.07 0.33 17.95
N ARG A 284 12.73 0.51 19.10
CA ARG A 284 13.84 -0.34 19.54
C ARG A 284 13.40 -1.78 19.75
N ASP A 285 12.25 -1.99 20.40
CA ASP A 285 11.63 -3.30 20.58
C ASP A 285 11.36 -3.98 19.23
N TYR A 286 10.76 -3.25 18.28
CA TYR A 286 10.58 -3.74 16.91
C TYR A 286 11.91 -4.15 16.27
N ALA A 287 12.94 -3.30 16.35
CA ALA A 287 14.23 -3.58 15.76
C ALA A 287 14.91 -4.80 16.40
N ASP A 288 14.82 -4.97 17.71
CA ASP A 288 15.45 -6.07 18.44
C ASP A 288 14.73 -7.40 18.23
N ILE A 289 13.40 -7.43 18.34
CA ILE A 289 12.61 -8.63 17.99
C ILE A 289 12.80 -8.96 16.51
N GLY A 290 12.85 -7.93 15.65
CA GLY A 290 13.11 -8.05 14.23
C GLY A 290 14.46 -8.68 13.90
N LYS A 291 15.53 -8.36 14.65
CA LYS A 291 16.85 -9.02 14.51
C LYS A 291 16.77 -10.51 14.84
N GLY A 292 16.04 -10.88 15.90
CA GLY A 292 15.78 -12.28 16.26
C GLY A 292 15.09 -13.03 15.12
N ARG A 293 13.98 -12.46 14.61
CA ARG A 293 13.25 -13.03 13.46
C ARG A 293 14.13 -13.13 12.21
N LEU A 294 14.95 -12.12 11.93
CA LEU A 294 15.87 -12.15 10.79
C LEU A 294 16.91 -13.26 10.91
N ALA A 295 17.37 -13.58 12.12
CA ALA A 295 18.27 -14.70 12.36
C ALA A 295 17.58 -16.04 12.06
N GLU A 296 16.35 -16.24 12.52
CA GLU A 296 15.54 -17.42 12.20
C GLU A 296 15.37 -17.61 10.69
N LEU A 297 15.00 -16.55 9.97
CA LEU A 297 14.82 -16.59 8.52
C LEU A 297 16.11 -16.91 7.75
N ARG A 298 17.28 -16.62 8.33
CA ARG A 298 18.58 -16.97 7.72
C ARG A 298 18.96 -18.43 7.98
N VAL A 299 18.60 -18.99 9.13
CA VAL A 299 18.90 -20.38 9.51
C VAL A 299 17.93 -21.36 8.84
N GLY A 300 16.68 -20.96 8.62
CA GLY A 300 15.66 -21.77 7.93
C GLY A 300 15.84 -21.90 6.40
N ILE A 301 16.92 -21.34 5.83
CA ILE A 301 17.31 -21.51 4.40
C ILE A 301 18.40 -22.60 4.27
N GLY A 302 18.49 -23.52 5.25
CA GLY A 302 19.34 -24.71 5.23
C GLY A 302 18.65 -25.94 4.68
#